data_AF-A0A9P1DL74-F1
#
_entry.id   AF-A0A9P1DL74-F1
#
_cell.length_a   1.000
_cell.length_b   1.000
_cell.length_c   1.000
_cell.angle_alpha   90.00
_cell.angle_beta   90.00
_cell.angle_gamma   90.00
#
_symmetry.space_group_name_H-M   'P 1'
#
loop_
_entity.id
_entity.type
_entity.pdbx_description
1 polymer ?
#
loop_
_entity_poly.entity_id
_entity_poly.type
_entity_poly.pdbx_seq_one_letter_code
_entity_poly.pdbx_strand_id
1 'polypeptide(L)'
;MLEQAGRQLDIKISYCKCPVRVVQGAKVKKKTVDWPVIYFSQWLRCALKHGGKLVLCGHEATATHLWQQEFRQFWDRYQKYDPSHPIFDLDPEKRKFFLPFTVHGDEGRGKNKNPTLIENFCPVITYKGPKVTNLSGHTFTTRFMYTAIASTSYTPSSLDELHRGMAEDLNELFTSGLWVEAAQTTIYAACIGGKGDWPYIRKAFGLIPGYTSKRLCHLCPSVVPCMS
;
A
#
# COMPACT_ATOMS: atom_id res chain seq x y z
N MET A 1 28.91 -19.10 3.65
CA MET A 1 28.85 -18.61 5.04
C MET A 1 28.13 -17.26 5.04
N LEU A 2 26.80 -17.28 5.16
CA LEU A 2 25.95 -16.10 5.38
C LEU A 2 24.76 -16.55 6.25
N GLU A 3 25.07 -17.10 7.42
CA GLU A 3 24.08 -17.29 8.47
C GLU A 3 24.04 -16.02 9.32
N GLN A 4 23.45 -14.96 8.76
CA GLN A 4 23.02 -13.81 9.55
C GLN A 4 21.66 -14.16 10.15
N ALA A 5 21.65 -14.60 11.42
CA ALA A 5 20.48 -14.74 12.29
C ALA A 5 19.13 -14.80 11.53
N GLY A 6 18.91 -15.92 10.83
CA GLY A 6 17.94 -16.08 9.74
C GLY A 6 16.48 -15.95 10.17
N ARG A 7 16.01 -14.73 10.37
CA ARG A 7 14.58 -14.43 10.49
C ARG A 7 14.04 -14.09 9.10
N GLN A 8 13.64 -15.13 8.38
CA GLN A 8 12.93 -15.03 7.11
C GLN A 8 11.43 -15.16 7.34
N LEU A 9 10.63 -14.29 6.71
CA LEU A 9 9.19 -14.49 6.63
C LEU A 9 8.89 -15.34 5.40
N ASP A 10 8.14 -16.42 5.59
CA ASP A 10 7.71 -17.31 4.50
C ASP A 10 6.50 -16.69 3.77
N ILE A 11 6.78 -15.67 2.98
CA ILE A 11 5.78 -14.95 2.18
C ILE A 11 5.95 -15.36 0.73
N LYS A 12 4.87 -15.89 0.16
CA LYS A 12 4.82 -16.26 -1.25
C LYS A 12 5.07 -15.01 -2.11
N ILE A 13 6.04 -15.09 -3.01
CA ILE A 13 6.23 -14.11 -4.09
C ILE A 13 5.35 -14.51 -5.26
N SER A 14 4.54 -13.58 -5.74
CA SER A 14 3.72 -13.70 -6.95
C SER A 14 4.38 -13.00 -8.12
N TYR A 15 3.77 -13.12 -9.30
CA TYR A 15 4.29 -12.52 -10.52
C TYR A 15 3.16 -11.87 -11.30
N CYS A 16 3.43 -10.71 -11.88
CA CYS A 16 2.54 -10.03 -12.82
C CYS A 16 3.25 -9.91 -14.18
N LYS A 17 2.47 -9.91 -15.28
CA LYS A 17 3.03 -9.63 -16.60
C LYS A 17 3.35 -8.14 -16.68
N CYS A 18 4.63 -7.80 -16.73
CA CYS A 18 5.07 -6.41 -16.74
C CYS A 18 5.96 -6.14 -17.95
N PRO A 19 5.64 -5.16 -18.81
CA PRO A 19 6.53 -4.72 -19.87
C PRO A 19 7.72 -3.98 -19.27
N VAL A 20 8.93 -4.40 -19.59
CA VAL A 20 10.16 -3.78 -19.10
C VAL A 20 11.13 -3.46 -20.24
N ARG A 21 11.99 -2.48 -20.02
CA ARG A 21 13.18 -2.18 -20.82
C ARG A 21 14.30 -3.12 -20.40
N VAL A 22 14.81 -3.87 -21.36
CA VAL A 22 15.96 -4.75 -21.21
C VAL A 22 17.07 -4.23 -22.11
N VAL A 23 18.25 -4.03 -21.53
CA VAL A 23 19.46 -3.68 -22.29
C VAL A 23 20.08 -4.97 -22.80
N GLN A 24 20.18 -5.12 -24.13
CA GLN A 24 20.83 -6.25 -24.78
C GLN A 24 21.91 -5.72 -25.72
N GLY A 25 23.17 -5.77 -25.27
CA GLY A 25 24.29 -5.08 -25.91
C GLY A 25 24.08 -3.56 -25.87
N ALA A 26 24.25 -2.89 -27.01
CA ALA A 26 24.02 -1.44 -27.13
C ALA A 26 22.54 -1.05 -27.38
N LYS A 27 21.61 -2.01 -27.45
CA LYS A 27 20.20 -1.77 -27.80
C LYS A 27 19.28 -1.94 -26.59
N VAL A 28 18.35 -1.00 -26.41
CA VAL A 28 17.25 -1.12 -25.45
C VAL A 28 16.05 -1.75 -26.15
N LYS A 29 15.59 -2.90 -25.67
CA LYS A 29 14.39 -3.59 -26.17
C LYS A 29 13.30 -3.58 -25.10
N LYS A 30 12.03 -3.53 -25.54
CA LYS A 30 10.89 -3.77 -24.66
C LYS A 30 10.59 -5.28 -24.65
N LYS A 31 10.39 -5.85 -23.46
CA LYS A 31 10.00 -7.25 -23.28
C LYS A 31 9.01 -7.35 -22.14
N THR A 32 7.94 -8.12 -22.31
CA THR A 32 7.06 -8.50 -21.20
C THR A 32 7.68 -9.64 -20.42
N VAL A 33 7.78 -9.49 -19.10
CA VAL A 33 8.36 -10.48 -18.19
C VAL A 33 7.39 -10.77 -17.05
N ASP A 34 7.61 -11.88 -16.37
CA ASP A 34 6.98 -12.16 -15.07
C ASP A 34 7.72 -11.38 -14.00
N TRP A 35 7.19 -10.22 -13.61
CA TRP A 35 7.80 -9.34 -12.64
C TRP A 35 7.35 -9.68 -11.22
N PRO A 36 8.29 -9.82 -10.26
CA PRO A 36 7.96 -10.23 -8.91
C PRO A 36 7.15 -9.15 -8.17
N VAL A 37 6.11 -9.61 -7.49
CA VAL A 37 5.24 -8.80 -6.64
C VAL A 37 4.90 -9.58 -5.38
N ILE A 38 4.64 -8.87 -4.29
CA ILE A 38 4.08 -9.45 -3.07
C ILE A 38 2.75 -8.75 -2.80
N TYR A 39 1.66 -9.47 -3.05
CA TYR A 39 0.31 -8.94 -2.90
C TYR A 39 -0.02 -8.64 -1.44
N PHE A 40 -0.97 -7.74 -1.20
CA PHE A 40 -1.31 -7.37 0.16
C PHE A 40 -1.98 -8.55 0.88
N SER A 41 -2.74 -9.37 0.16
CA SER A 41 -3.34 -10.59 0.71
C SER A 41 -2.28 -11.56 1.26
N GLN A 42 -1.10 -11.63 0.63
CA GLN A 42 0.01 -12.47 1.07
C GLN A 42 0.65 -11.91 2.36
N TRP A 43 0.80 -10.59 2.43
CA TRP A 43 1.23 -9.92 3.66
C TRP A 43 0.25 -10.11 4.80
N LEU A 44 -1.05 -9.96 4.56
CA LEU A 44 -2.08 -10.15 5.57
C LEU A 44 -2.08 -11.59 6.09
N ARG A 45 -2.05 -12.59 5.19
CA ARG A 45 -1.93 -14.01 5.56
C ARG A 45 -0.73 -14.27 6.45
N CYS A 46 0.44 -13.75 6.07
CA CYS A 46 1.65 -13.89 6.86
C CYS A 46 1.52 -13.20 8.23
N ALA A 47 1.14 -11.93 8.26
CA ALA A 47 1.02 -11.16 9.49
C ALA A 47 0.03 -11.81 10.47
N LEU A 48 -1.13 -12.25 9.97
CA LEU A 48 -2.19 -12.86 10.78
C LEU A 48 -1.81 -14.27 11.27
N LYS A 49 -1.08 -15.05 10.47
CA LYS A 49 -0.48 -16.32 10.90
C LYS A 49 0.51 -16.13 12.06
N HIS A 50 1.15 -14.97 12.14
CA HIS A 50 2.09 -14.60 13.21
C HIS A 50 1.48 -13.66 14.27
N GLY A 51 0.16 -13.74 14.49
CA GLY A 51 -0.54 -13.04 15.57
C GLY A 51 -1.25 -11.75 15.15
N GLY A 52 -0.93 -11.17 13.99
CA GLY A 52 -1.70 -10.06 13.41
C GLY A 52 -1.36 -8.66 13.92
N LYS A 53 -0.53 -8.52 14.96
CA LYS A 53 -0.21 -7.21 15.59
C LYS A 53 0.21 -6.12 14.60
N LEU A 54 0.95 -6.48 13.56
CA LEU A 54 1.43 -5.53 12.55
C LEU A 54 0.30 -4.88 11.74
N VAL A 55 -0.85 -5.55 11.62
CA VAL A 55 -1.99 -5.13 10.80
C VAL A 55 -3.26 -4.91 11.62
N LEU A 56 -3.26 -5.27 12.91
CA LEU A 56 -4.40 -5.15 13.84
C LEU A 56 -4.11 -4.17 14.99
N CYS A 57 -3.47 -3.04 14.67
CA CYS A 57 -3.22 -1.95 15.61
C CYS A 57 -2.40 -2.34 16.86
N GLY A 58 -1.58 -3.39 16.77
CA GLY A 58 -0.81 -3.92 17.89
C GLY A 58 -1.49 -5.03 18.70
N HIS A 59 -2.73 -5.38 18.36
CA HIS A 59 -3.50 -6.44 19.01
C HIS A 59 -3.28 -7.80 18.35
N GLU A 60 -3.42 -8.87 19.15
CA GLU A 60 -3.50 -10.23 18.63
C GLU A 60 -4.79 -10.42 17.83
N ALA A 61 -4.78 -11.28 16.82
CA ALA A 61 -5.96 -11.61 16.03
C ALA A 61 -7.12 -12.12 16.90
N THR A 62 -6.81 -12.90 17.94
CA THR A 62 -7.77 -13.44 18.91
C THR A 62 -8.40 -12.36 19.81
N ALA A 63 -7.77 -11.20 19.95
CA ALA A 63 -8.31 -10.07 20.70
C ALA A 63 -9.31 -9.26 19.85
N THR A 64 -10.27 -9.98 19.26
CA THR A 64 -11.22 -9.51 18.24
C THR A 64 -11.88 -8.18 18.59
N HIS A 65 -12.37 -8.04 19.82
CA HIS A 65 -13.05 -6.82 20.26
C HIS A 65 -12.16 -5.57 20.22
N LEU A 66 -10.86 -5.71 20.54
CA LEU A 66 -9.95 -4.56 20.66
C LEU A 66 -9.66 -3.94 19.30
N TRP A 67 -9.20 -4.73 18.33
CA TRP A 67 -8.88 -4.19 17.01
C TRP A 67 -10.13 -3.79 16.21
N GLN A 68 -11.27 -4.45 16.42
CA GLN A 68 -12.54 -4.04 15.82
C GLN A 68 -13.00 -2.67 16.33
N GLN A 69 -12.81 -2.42 17.62
CA GLN A 69 -13.13 -1.12 18.21
C GLN A 69 -12.27 -0.01 17.60
N GLU A 70 -10.97 -0.25 17.39
CA GLU A 70 -10.07 0.70 16.73
C GLU A 70 -10.48 0.97 15.27
N PHE A 71 -10.80 -0.08 14.50
CA PHE A 71 -11.27 0.08 13.11
C PHE A 71 -12.60 0.82 13.05
N ARG A 72 -13.58 0.48 13.91
CA ARG A 72 -14.86 1.20 13.98
C ARG A 72 -14.63 2.68 14.24
N GLN A 73 -13.87 3.02 15.27
CA GLN A 73 -13.60 4.41 15.61
C GLN A 73 -12.87 5.17 14.50
N PHE A 74 -12.00 4.49 13.75
CA PHE A 74 -11.37 5.09 12.57
C PHE A 74 -12.43 5.41 11.51
N TRP A 75 -13.27 4.45 11.13
CA TRP A 75 -14.24 4.64 10.06
C TRP A 75 -15.32 5.67 10.40
N ASP A 76 -15.79 5.70 11.66
CA ASP A 76 -16.74 6.71 12.14
C ASP A 76 -16.18 8.14 12.02
N ARG A 77 -14.86 8.29 12.19
CA ARG A 77 -14.16 9.56 12.01
C ARG A 77 -13.87 9.85 10.55
N TYR A 78 -13.43 8.85 9.79
CA TYR A 78 -13.06 8.98 8.39
C TYR A 78 -14.25 9.37 7.51
N GLN A 79 -15.46 8.93 7.84
CA GLN A 79 -16.68 9.29 7.11
C GLN A 79 -16.90 10.80 6.99
N LYS A 80 -16.41 11.59 7.95
CA LYS A 80 -16.50 13.05 7.92
C LYS A 80 -15.58 13.69 6.89
N TYR A 81 -14.51 12.99 6.49
CA TYR A 81 -13.51 13.47 5.54
C TYR A 81 -13.81 13.02 4.11
N ASP A 82 -14.23 11.77 3.94
CA ASP A 82 -14.59 11.19 2.64
C ASP A 82 -15.87 10.36 2.78
N PRO A 83 -17.05 11.00 2.82
CA PRO A 83 -18.31 10.29 2.94
C PRO A 83 -18.65 9.45 1.69
N SER A 84 -17.97 9.69 0.56
CA SER A 84 -18.17 8.97 -0.71
C SER A 84 -17.37 7.68 -0.81
N HIS A 85 -16.54 7.35 0.17
CA HIS A 85 -15.74 6.12 0.14
C HIS A 85 -16.65 4.88 0.08
N PRO A 86 -16.41 3.89 -0.82
CA PRO A 86 -17.30 2.73 -1.04
C PRO A 86 -17.61 1.88 0.20
N ILE A 87 -16.80 1.98 1.25
CA ILE A 87 -17.05 1.30 2.52
C ILE A 87 -18.34 1.82 3.21
N PHE A 88 -18.76 3.05 2.93
CA PHE A 88 -19.95 3.65 3.54
C PHE A 88 -21.25 3.22 2.87
N ASP A 89 -21.17 2.61 1.68
CA ASP A 89 -22.28 1.91 1.03
C ASP A 89 -22.55 0.54 1.69
N LEU A 90 -21.60 0.01 2.47
CA LEU A 90 -21.76 -1.22 3.23
C LEU A 90 -22.48 -0.98 4.56
N ASP A 91 -23.07 -2.05 5.09
CA ASP A 91 -23.63 -2.12 6.43
C ASP A 91 -22.64 -1.56 7.48
N PRO A 92 -23.04 -0.55 8.29
CA PRO A 92 -22.22 0.01 9.36
C PRO A 92 -21.57 -1.04 10.28
N GLU A 93 -22.27 -2.14 10.56
CA GLU A 93 -21.76 -3.19 11.44
C GLU A 93 -20.59 -3.98 10.83
N LYS A 94 -20.44 -3.97 9.49
CA LYS A 94 -19.32 -4.63 8.81
C LYS A 94 -18.03 -3.80 8.84
N ARG A 95 -18.12 -2.48 9.03
CA ARG A 95 -16.96 -1.57 8.93
C ARG A 95 -15.86 -1.88 9.96
N LYS A 96 -16.22 -2.42 11.12
CA LYS A 96 -15.28 -2.87 12.16
C LYS A 96 -14.33 -4.00 11.71
N PHE A 97 -14.61 -4.67 10.59
CA PHE A 97 -13.78 -5.74 10.05
C PHE A 97 -12.81 -5.28 8.95
N PHE A 98 -12.87 -4.00 8.55
CA PHE A 98 -12.03 -3.46 7.47
C PHE A 98 -10.79 -2.77 8.02
N LEU A 99 -9.63 -3.30 7.67
CA LEU A 99 -8.33 -2.65 7.89
C LEU A 99 -8.19 -1.43 6.97
N PRO A 100 -8.06 -0.21 7.51
CA PRO A 100 -7.73 0.96 6.71
C PRO A 100 -6.24 0.97 6.35
N PHE A 101 -5.92 1.11 5.07
CA PHE A 101 -4.55 1.24 4.60
C PHE A 101 -4.42 2.24 3.45
N THR A 102 -3.19 2.65 3.17
CA THR A 102 -2.83 3.47 2.00
C THR A 102 -1.81 2.72 1.16
N VAL A 103 -1.81 2.97 -0.15
CA VAL A 103 -0.66 2.61 -1.02
C VAL A 103 0.39 3.72 -0.90
N HIS A 104 1.65 3.33 -0.89
CA HIS A 104 2.76 4.26 -0.85
C HIS A 104 3.80 3.94 -1.92
N GLY A 105 4.07 4.89 -2.81
CA GLY A 105 5.19 4.83 -3.73
C GLY A 105 6.27 5.84 -3.42
N ASP A 106 7.52 5.48 -3.69
CA ASP A 106 8.67 6.37 -3.61
C ASP A 106 9.62 6.09 -4.76
N GLU A 107 10.02 7.14 -5.47
CA GLU A 107 11.02 7.07 -6.53
C GLU A 107 12.34 7.71 -6.09
N GLY A 108 12.90 7.14 -5.03
CA GLY A 108 14.18 7.56 -4.47
C GLY A 108 15.38 7.17 -5.34
N ARG A 109 16.48 7.92 -5.17
CA ARG A 109 17.79 7.53 -5.71
C ARG A 109 18.54 6.74 -4.65
N GLY A 110 18.76 5.46 -4.89
CA GLY A 110 19.61 4.63 -4.03
C GLY A 110 21.09 5.04 -4.11
N LYS A 111 21.96 4.32 -3.40
CA LYS A 111 23.43 4.55 -3.41
C LYS A 111 24.04 4.52 -4.82
N ASN A 112 23.42 3.79 -5.74
CA ASN A 112 23.86 3.67 -7.13
C ASN A 112 23.40 4.84 -8.02
N LYS A 113 22.79 5.89 -7.46
CA LYS A 113 22.27 7.09 -8.14
C LYS A 113 21.18 6.85 -9.21
N ASN A 114 20.88 5.59 -9.50
CA ASN A 114 19.76 5.16 -10.32
C ASN A 114 18.47 5.25 -9.52
N PRO A 115 17.45 5.99 -10.00
CA PRO A 115 16.14 6.00 -9.36
C PRO A 115 15.53 4.60 -9.36
N THR A 116 14.97 4.20 -8.23
CA THR A 116 14.22 2.95 -8.07
C THR A 116 12.85 3.29 -7.52
N LEU A 117 11.82 2.88 -8.25
CA LEU A 117 10.46 2.94 -7.76
C LEU A 117 10.25 1.79 -6.78
N ILE A 118 9.74 2.10 -5.59
CA ILE A 118 9.33 1.11 -4.60
C ILE A 118 7.88 1.41 -4.22
N GLU A 119 7.02 0.40 -4.27
CA GLU A 119 5.64 0.50 -3.83
C GLU A 119 5.39 -0.38 -2.62
N ASN A 120 4.56 0.10 -1.69
CA ASN A 120 4.25 -0.58 -0.44
C ASN A 120 2.79 -0.36 -0.06
N PHE A 121 2.23 -1.28 0.71
CA PHE A 121 1.01 -1.07 1.48
C PHE A 121 1.37 -0.56 2.87
N CYS A 122 0.62 0.40 3.39
CA CYS A 122 0.85 1.01 4.70
C CYS A 122 -0.47 1.06 5.47
N PRO A 123 -0.67 0.24 6.51
CA PRO A 123 -1.79 0.40 7.44
C PRO A 123 -1.84 1.83 7.97
N VAL A 124 -3.02 2.40 8.09
CA VAL A 124 -3.17 3.77 8.58
C VAL A 124 -2.93 3.83 10.09
N ILE A 125 -3.43 2.84 10.81
CA ILE A 125 -3.22 2.67 12.25
C ILE A 125 -1.97 1.79 12.44
N THR A 126 -1.00 2.28 13.19
CA THR A 126 0.26 1.59 13.41
C THR A 126 0.12 0.45 14.44
N TYR A 127 1.07 -0.49 14.42
CA TYR A 127 1.17 -1.57 15.42
C TYR A 127 1.43 -1.07 16.85
N LYS A 128 1.79 0.20 17.02
CA LYS A 128 1.92 0.87 18.32
C LYS A 128 0.61 1.54 18.80
N GLY A 129 -0.48 1.37 18.06
CA GLY A 129 -1.79 1.94 18.37
C GLY A 129 -2.05 3.32 17.74
N PRO A 130 -3.27 3.86 17.91
CA PRO A 130 -3.78 5.03 17.17
C PRO A 130 -3.15 6.38 17.54
N LYS A 131 -2.46 6.46 18.68
CA LYS A 131 -1.83 7.70 19.19
C LYS A 131 -0.45 7.97 18.59
N VAL A 132 0.00 7.10 17.70
CA VAL A 132 1.39 7.00 17.26
C VAL A 132 1.41 6.99 15.74
N THR A 133 2.35 7.71 15.11
CA THR A 133 2.42 7.76 13.65
C THR A 133 3.28 6.63 13.09
N ASN A 134 3.03 6.24 11.84
CA ASN A 134 3.86 5.26 11.11
C ASN A 134 5.30 5.72 10.83
N LEU A 135 5.68 6.93 11.22
CA LEU A 135 7.07 7.39 11.22
C LEU A 135 7.84 6.90 12.45
N SER A 136 7.14 6.54 13.51
CA SER A 136 7.75 6.13 14.77
C SER A 136 7.94 4.61 14.81
N GLY A 137 9.07 4.15 14.30
CA GLY A 137 9.42 2.73 14.27
C GLY A 137 10.24 2.40 13.04
N HIS A 138 10.52 1.11 12.87
CA HIS A 138 11.23 0.65 11.68
C HIS A 138 10.24 0.58 10.49
N THR A 139 10.68 0.97 9.30
CA THR A 139 9.84 0.92 8.09
C THR A 139 9.32 -0.49 7.78
N PHE A 140 10.13 -1.52 8.03
CA PHE A 140 9.73 -2.93 7.96
C PHE A 140 8.48 -3.32 8.75
N THR A 141 8.09 -2.57 9.79
CA THR A 141 6.88 -2.88 10.59
C THR A 141 5.69 -2.00 10.23
N THR A 142 5.85 -1.09 9.26
CA THR A 142 4.82 -0.10 8.87
C THR A 142 4.61 0.00 7.35
N ARG A 143 5.47 -0.65 6.56
CA ARG A 143 5.45 -0.67 5.09
C ARG A 143 5.65 -2.09 4.60
N PHE A 144 4.62 -2.63 3.95
CA PHE A 144 4.63 -3.96 3.35
C PHE A 144 4.93 -3.85 1.86
N MET A 145 6.10 -4.30 1.44
CA MET A 145 6.57 -4.12 0.07
C MET A 145 5.66 -4.84 -0.92
N TYR A 146 5.19 -4.11 -1.92
CA TYR A 146 4.48 -4.67 -3.08
C TYR A 146 5.47 -5.05 -4.17
N THR A 147 6.25 -4.10 -4.65
CA THR A 147 7.25 -4.31 -5.70
C THR A 147 8.34 -3.25 -5.64
N ALA A 148 9.44 -3.52 -6.33
CA ALA A 148 10.49 -2.54 -6.59
C ALA A 148 10.95 -2.69 -8.05
N ILE A 149 11.10 -1.58 -8.77
CA ILE A 149 11.57 -1.57 -10.16
C ILE A 149 12.49 -0.39 -10.43
N ALA A 150 13.64 -0.68 -11.05
CA ALA A 150 14.59 0.37 -11.44
C ALA A 150 14.00 1.25 -12.56
N SER A 151 14.30 2.55 -12.51
CA SER A 151 13.88 3.51 -13.55
C SER A 151 14.42 3.24 -14.94
N THR A 152 15.56 2.54 -15.01
CA THR A 152 16.12 2.05 -16.26
C THR A 152 15.31 0.89 -16.85
N SER A 153 14.53 0.18 -16.03
CA SER A 153 13.78 -1.02 -16.41
C SER A 153 12.30 -0.74 -16.65
N TYR A 154 11.62 0.14 -15.91
CA TYR A 154 10.18 0.33 -16.16
C TYR A 154 9.91 1.16 -17.44
N THR A 155 8.81 0.88 -18.12
CA THR A 155 8.23 1.58 -19.27
C THR A 155 7.01 2.42 -18.82
N PRO A 156 6.45 3.31 -19.64
CA PRO A 156 5.24 4.05 -19.26
C PRO A 156 4.09 3.14 -18.80
N SER A 157 3.92 1.96 -19.42
CA SER A 157 2.86 1.01 -19.10
C SER A 157 3.23 -0.02 -18.04
N SER A 158 4.46 -0.03 -17.51
CA SER A 158 4.83 -0.98 -16.45
C SER A 158 4.00 -0.77 -15.20
N LEU A 159 3.80 0.50 -14.84
CA LEU A 159 3.09 0.87 -13.62
C LEU A 159 1.62 0.50 -13.74
N ASP A 160 1.00 0.74 -14.90
CA ASP A 160 -0.39 0.37 -15.16
C ASP A 160 -0.62 -1.15 -15.00
N GLU A 161 0.29 -1.98 -15.51
CA GLU A 161 0.19 -3.44 -15.41
C GLU A 161 0.41 -3.93 -13.97
N LEU A 162 1.36 -3.33 -13.25
CA LEU A 162 1.57 -3.58 -11.82
C LEU A 162 0.32 -3.17 -11.02
N HIS A 163 -0.22 -1.99 -11.26
CA HIS A 163 -1.40 -1.48 -10.58
C HIS A 163 -2.66 -2.26 -10.90
N ARG A 164 -2.78 -2.83 -12.10
CA ARG A 164 -3.88 -3.75 -12.41
C ARG A 164 -3.87 -4.97 -11.50
N GLY A 165 -2.72 -5.65 -11.39
CA GLY A 165 -2.59 -6.81 -10.50
C GLY A 165 -2.78 -6.42 -9.02
N MET A 166 -2.27 -5.26 -8.61
CA MET A 166 -2.53 -4.71 -7.27
C MET A 166 -4.04 -4.50 -7.04
N ALA A 167 -4.72 -3.83 -7.97
CA ALA A 167 -6.13 -3.50 -7.83
C ALA A 167 -7.01 -4.75 -7.79
N GLU A 168 -6.69 -5.79 -8.56
CA GLU A 168 -7.37 -7.09 -8.51
C GLU A 168 -7.27 -7.73 -7.11
N ASP A 169 -6.07 -7.81 -6.53
CA ASP A 169 -5.86 -8.34 -5.17
C ASP A 169 -6.58 -7.50 -4.10
N LEU A 170 -6.51 -6.17 -4.20
CA LEU A 170 -7.16 -5.27 -3.26
C LEU A 170 -8.69 -5.33 -3.37
N ASN A 171 -9.23 -5.51 -4.57
CA ASN A 171 -10.66 -5.69 -4.78
C ASN A 171 -11.16 -7.01 -4.16
N GLU A 172 -10.39 -8.10 -4.28
CA GLU A 172 -10.70 -9.37 -3.61
C GLU A 172 -10.69 -9.22 -2.09
N LEU A 173 -9.68 -8.53 -1.52
CA LEU A 173 -9.62 -8.25 -0.09
C LEU A 173 -10.76 -7.35 0.41
N PHE A 174 -11.26 -6.44 -0.42
CA PHE A 174 -12.38 -5.56 -0.07
C PHE A 174 -13.72 -6.30 -0.12
N THR A 175 -13.92 -7.14 -1.13
CA THR A 175 -15.22 -7.80 -1.41
C THR A 175 -15.38 -9.14 -0.68
N SER A 176 -14.35 -9.97 -0.72
CA SER A 176 -14.36 -11.34 -0.15
C SER A 176 -13.65 -11.41 1.20
N GLY A 177 -12.64 -10.58 1.40
CA GLY A 177 -11.84 -10.58 2.64
C GLY A 177 -10.99 -11.83 2.80
N LEU A 178 -10.40 -11.98 3.98
CA LEU A 178 -9.52 -13.08 4.35
C LEU A 178 -10.01 -13.75 5.63
N TRP A 179 -10.31 -15.05 5.55
CA TRP A 179 -10.65 -15.85 6.73
C TRP A 179 -9.44 -16.04 7.64
N VAL A 180 -9.62 -15.80 8.94
CA VAL A 180 -8.61 -15.93 9.98
C VAL A 180 -9.05 -16.99 10.98
N GLU A 181 -8.44 -18.17 10.86
CA GLU A 181 -8.81 -19.34 11.67
C GLU A 181 -8.70 -19.08 13.17
N ALA A 182 -7.61 -18.45 13.62
CA ALA A 182 -7.39 -18.19 15.05
C ALA A 182 -8.46 -17.28 15.68
N ALA A 183 -9.02 -16.35 14.89
CA ALA A 183 -10.03 -15.40 15.35
C ALA A 183 -11.46 -15.81 14.96
N GLN A 184 -11.62 -16.91 14.21
CA GLN A 184 -12.90 -17.39 13.66
C GLN A 184 -13.69 -16.26 12.98
N THR A 185 -12.99 -15.44 12.19
CA THR A 185 -13.59 -14.25 11.57
C THR A 185 -12.94 -13.92 10.23
N THR A 186 -13.61 -13.08 9.45
CA THR A 186 -13.08 -12.55 8.18
C THR A 186 -12.60 -11.13 8.39
N ILE A 187 -11.38 -10.84 7.92
CA ILE A 187 -10.79 -9.51 7.91
C ILE A 187 -10.75 -9.01 6.47
N TYR A 188 -11.23 -7.79 6.26
CA TYR A 188 -11.23 -7.13 4.97
C TYR A 188 -10.18 -6.02 4.97
N ALA A 189 -9.84 -5.50 3.79
CA ALA A 189 -8.96 -4.34 3.66
C ALA A 189 -9.61 -3.27 2.79
N ALA A 190 -9.49 -2.01 3.20
CA ALA A 190 -9.98 -0.86 2.45
C ALA A 190 -8.87 0.15 2.23
N CYS A 191 -8.61 0.45 0.95
CA CYS A 191 -7.63 1.45 0.54
C CYS A 191 -8.26 2.84 0.63
N ILE A 192 -7.75 3.70 1.50
CA ILE A 192 -8.26 5.07 1.66
C ILE A 192 -7.51 6.10 0.79
N GLY A 193 -6.53 5.66 0.00
CA GLY A 193 -5.78 6.52 -0.91
C GLY A 193 -4.33 6.13 -1.14
N GLY A 194 -3.65 6.93 -1.96
CA GLY A 194 -2.23 6.79 -2.27
C GLY A 194 -1.42 7.98 -1.73
N LYS A 195 -0.22 7.69 -1.22
CA LYS A 195 0.75 8.69 -0.78
C LYS A 195 2.12 8.40 -1.39
N GLY A 196 3.01 9.40 -1.42
CA GLY A 196 4.33 9.20 -1.99
C GLY A 196 4.99 10.51 -2.40
N ASP A 197 6.15 10.39 -3.03
CA ASP A 197 6.80 11.54 -3.65
C ASP A 197 6.04 11.98 -4.92
N TRP A 198 6.23 13.24 -5.31
CA TRP A 198 5.53 13.80 -6.46
C TRP A 198 5.77 13.02 -7.78
N PRO A 199 7.01 12.57 -8.09
CA PRO A 199 7.25 11.72 -9.25
C PRO A 199 6.37 10.46 -9.29
N TYR A 200 6.23 9.76 -8.17
CA TYR A 200 5.35 8.60 -8.06
C TYR A 200 3.88 8.99 -8.26
N ILE A 201 3.36 9.92 -7.47
CA ILE A 201 1.94 10.32 -7.50
C ILE A 201 1.54 10.76 -8.91
N ARG A 202 2.41 11.50 -9.59
CA ARG A 202 2.17 11.92 -10.96
C ARG A 202 1.99 10.73 -11.91
N LYS A 203 2.83 9.71 -11.81
CA LYS A 203 2.80 8.53 -12.69
C LYS A 203 1.63 7.61 -12.35
N ALA A 204 1.46 7.30 -11.07
CA ALA A 204 0.42 6.41 -10.56
C ALA A 204 -1.00 6.89 -10.87
N PHE A 205 -1.23 8.21 -10.82
CA PHE A 205 -2.54 8.82 -11.01
C PHE A 205 -2.69 9.55 -12.35
N GLY A 206 -1.74 9.41 -13.27
CA GLY A 206 -1.78 10.04 -14.60
C GLY A 206 -1.85 11.57 -14.56
N LEU A 207 -1.28 12.22 -13.54
CA LEU A 207 -1.41 13.66 -13.35
C LEU A 207 -0.51 14.43 -14.32
N ILE A 208 -1.02 15.55 -14.83
CA ILE A 208 -0.28 16.45 -15.72
C ILE A 208 0.19 17.67 -14.91
N PRO A 209 1.50 18.01 -14.93
CA PRO A 209 1.96 19.25 -14.33
C PRO A 209 1.50 20.44 -15.18
N GLY A 210 0.88 21.44 -14.56
CA GLY A 210 0.47 22.70 -15.21
C GLY A 210 1.14 23.92 -14.58
N TYR A 211 1.11 25.07 -15.26
CA TYR A 211 1.67 26.34 -14.75
C TYR A 211 1.00 26.86 -13.46
N THR A 212 -0.22 26.39 -13.16
CA THR A 212 -0.92 26.61 -11.88
C THR A 212 -0.56 25.58 -10.80
N SER A 213 0.17 24.52 -11.15
CA SER A 213 0.74 23.56 -10.19
C SER A 213 1.96 24.18 -9.52
N LYS A 214 1.70 25.13 -8.61
CA LYS A 214 2.62 25.36 -7.51
C LYS A 214 2.81 24.01 -6.83
N ARG A 215 4.02 23.66 -6.39
CA ARG A 215 4.32 22.46 -5.60
C ARG A 215 3.57 22.48 -4.26
N LEU A 216 2.25 22.44 -4.32
CA LEU A 216 1.33 22.38 -3.22
C LEU A 216 0.89 20.92 -3.18
N CYS A 217 1.22 20.27 -2.07
CA CYS A 217 0.72 18.95 -1.75
C CYS A 217 -0.80 18.92 -1.93
N HIS A 218 -1.36 17.82 -2.44
CA HIS A 218 -2.82 17.63 -2.58
C HIS A 218 -3.58 17.70 -1.24
N LEU A 219 -2.85 17.75 -0.11
CA LEU A 219 -3.36 17.94 1.25
C LEU A 219 -3.20 19.39 1.77
N CYS A 220 -2.74 20.34 0.95
CA CYS A 220 -2.46 21.70 1.41
C CYS A 220 -3.71 22.61 1.28
N PRO A 221 -4.29 23.12 2.39
CA PRO A 221 -5.62 23.73 2.39
C PRO A 221 -5.64 25.24 2.06
N SER A 222 -4.72 25.80 1.27
CA SER A 222 -4.80 27.23 0.97
C SER A 222 -4.28 27.61 -0.40
N VAL A 223 -5.19 28.05 -1.27
CA VAL A 223 -4.96 29.23 -2.10
C VAL A 223 -6.27 30.01 -2.17
N VAL A 224 -6.36 31.09 -1.38
CA VAL A 224 -7.32 32.17 -1.67
C VAL A 224 -6.88 32.76 -3.01
N PRO A 225 -7.73 32.78 -4.06
CA PRO A 225 -7.35 33.40 -5.32
C PRO A 225 -7.13 34.90 -5.11
N CYS A 226 -5.97 35.43 -5.51
CA CYS A 226 -5.85 36.86 -5.77
C CYS A 226 -6.79 37.19 -6.93
N MET A 227 -7.85 37.94 -6.64
CA MET A 227 -8.70 38.53 -7.66
C MET A 227 -7.89 39.59 -8.42
N SER A 228 -7.87 39.46 -9.75
CA SER A 228 -7.37 40.47 -10.68
C SER A 228 -8.45 41.47 -11.00
#